data_AF-A0A6N9TBN0-F1
#
_entry.id   AF-A0A6N9TBN0-F1
#
_cell.length_a   1.000
_cell.length_b   1.000
_cell.length_c   1.000
_cell.angle_alpha   90.00
_cell.angle_beta   90.00
_cell.angle_gamma   90.00
#
_symmetry.space_group_name_H-M   'P 1'
#
loop_
_entity.id
_entity.type
_entity.pdbx_description
1 polymer ?
#
loop_
_entity_poly.entity_id
_entity_poly.type
_entity_poly.pdbx_seq_one_letter_code
_entity_poly.pdbx_strand_id
1 'polypeptide(L)'
;MDGRRQIYAAASNENTYTNLWTRQFYGFRLLRETLKNTETPRRLKPINVYYHIYAGERLASLNALIQTLGEVGSQEILPVWTSTYVRMAQGFYSTRFVELAPRSWRIEDRGDLQTIRFDHAQELSVDQGRSSGVLGWRHHQGSLYVVLDPVDKAPVITLGPRRQDRAGMRPALIQSSWLIEDLRLRDDGFSFQAGGLGPGRMLWQVRLGGTYRLSFERDGYAATETVAADGEGVLSFELPAREPEKRPVELALQAPSHT
;
A
#
# COMPACT_ATOMS: atom_id res chain seq x y z
N MET A 1 -18.02 6.06 -32.57
CA MET A 1 -16.61 6.18 -32.13
C MET A 1 -16.44 5.24 -30.96
N ASP A 2 -15.67 4.17 -31.13
CA ASP A 2 -15.39 3.23 -30.04
C ASP A 2 -14.57 3.97 -28.98
N GLY A 3 -15.17 4.21 -27.82
CA GLY A 3 -14.58 5.02 -26.75
C GLY A 3 -13.29 4.40 -26.21
N ARG A 4 -12.14 4.78 -26.78
CA ARG A 4 -10.82 4.38 -26.26
C ARG A 4 -10.42 5.28 -25.09
N ARG A 5 -9.92 4.68 -24.02
CA ARG A 5 -9.44 5.39 -22.82
C ARG A 5 -7.92 5.43 -22.81
N GLN A 6 -7.36 6.63 -22.61
CA GLN A 6 -5.93 6.84 -22.37
C GLN A 6 -5.67 7.07 -20.88
N ILE A 7 -4.72 6.33 -20.31
CA ILE A 7 -4.20 6.57 -18.96
C ILE A 7 -2.95 7.44 -19.10
N TYR A 8 -2.96 8.61 -18.48
CA TYR A 8 -1.83 9.55 -18.48
C TYR A 8 -0.87 9.27 -17.32
N ALA A 9 0.33 9.86 -17.39
CA ALA A 9 1.26 9.85 -16.28
C ALA A 9 0.63 10.44 -15.00
N ALA A 10 1.05 9.93 -13.86
CA ALA A 10 0.48 10.28 -12.55
C ALA A 10 0.74 11.75 -12.16
N ALA A 11 1.91 12.30 -12.53
CA ALA A 11 2.27 13.71 -12.37
C ALA A 11 3.29 14.14 -13.43
N SER A 12 3.59 15.45 -13.48
CA SER A 12 4.58 16.03 -14.41
C SER A 12 6.00 15.51 -14.16
N ASN A 13 6.85 15.65 -15.17
CA ASN A 13 8.27 15.37 -15.04
C ASN A 13 9.06 16.60 -14.54
N GLU A 14 10.36 16.41 -14.34
CA GLU A 14 11.32 17.39 -13.85
C GLU A 14 11.49 18.63 -14.75
N ASN A 15 11.20 18.53 -16.05
CA ASN A 15 11.42 19.62 -17.01
C ASN A 15 10.55 20.85 -16.69
N THR A 16 9.37 20.63 -16.11
CA THR A 16 8.40 21.69 -15.80
C THR A 16 8.94 22.54 -14.65
N TYR A 17 9.70 21.92 -13.76
CA TYR A 17 10.36 22.57 -12.62
C TYR A 17 11.64 23.34 -13.02
N THR A 18 12.15 23.12 -14.23
CA THR A 18 13.41 23.71 -14.74
C THR A 18 13.18 24.60 -15.97
N ASN A 19 11.95 25.08 -16.18
CA ASN A 19 11.56 25.89 -17.33
C ASN A 19 12.01 25.24 -18.66
N LEU A 20 11.67 23.97 -18.86
CA LEU A 20 12.10 23.17 -20.02
C LEU A 20 13.62 23.10 -20.17
N TRP A 21 14.33 22.85 -19.07
CA TRP A 21 15.79 22.72 -19.02
C TRP A 21 16.58 23.99 -19.38
N THR A 22 15.99 25.17 -19.25
CA THR A 22 16.67 26.44 -19.59
C THR A 22 17.23 27.20 -18.39
N ARG A 23 16.69 26.98 -17.18
CA ARG A 23 17.10 27.66 -15.94
C ARG A 23 16.64 26.88 -14.70
N GLN A 24 17.05 27.33 -13.52
CA GLN A 24 16.61 26.75 -12.24
C GLN A 24 16.88 25.25 -12.17
N PHE A 25 18.09 24.81 -12.53
CA PHE A 25 18.48 23.39 -12.59
C PHE A 25 18.25 22.61 -11.29
N TYR A 26 18.17 23.28 -10.14
CA TYR A 26 17.80 22.69 -8.84
C TYR A 26 16.29 22.48 -8.63
N GLY A 27 15.46 22.92 -9.58
CA GLY A 27 14.02 23.12 -9.41
C GLY A 27 13.23 21.86 -9.09
N PHE A 28 13.73 20.67 -9.47
CA PHE A 28 13.03 19.41 -9.20
C PHE A 28 12.81 19.13 -7.71
N ARG A 29 13.61 19.76 -6.82
CA ARG A 29 13.38 19.74 -5.38
C ARG A 29 11.99 20.24 -4.97
N LEU A 30 11.32 21.01 -5.85
CA LEU A 30 9.98 21.54 -5.64
C LEU A 30 8.87 20.49 -5.85
N LEU A 31 9.22 19.25 -6.22
CA LEU A 31 8.28 18.14 -6.23
C LEU A 31 7.66 17.97 -4.83
N ARG A 32 8.41 18.20 -3.74
CA ARG A 32 7.92 18.10 -2.35
C ARG A 32 6.64 18.92 -2.11
N GLU A 33 6.55 20.14 -2.63
CA GLU A 33 5.37 20.99 -2.46
C GLU A 33 4.18 20.41 -3.24
N THR A 34 4.46 19.86 -4.43
CA THR A 34 3.43 19.14 -5.20
C THR A 34 2.89 17.97 -4.39
N LEU A 35 3.78 17.12 -3.84
CA LEU A 35 3.38 15.94 -3.05
C LEU A 35 2.56 16.36 -1.83
N LYS A 36 3.02 17.36 -1.08
CA LYS A 36 2.29 17.90 0.09
C LYS A 36 0.89 18.37 -0.29
N ASN A 37 0.77 19.16 -1.37
CA ASN A 37 -0.49 19.74 -1.82
C ASN A 37 -1.45 18.69 -2.41
N THR A 38 -0.93 17.58 -2.93
CA THR A 38 -1.76 16.48 -3.46
C THR A 38 -2.07 15.39 -2.45
N GLU A 39 -1.41 15.38 -1.29
CA GLU A 39 -1.64 14.41 -0.20
C GLU A 39 -2.63 14.94 0.83
N THR A 40 -2.59 16.23 1.17
CA THR A 40 -3.31 16.82 2.31
C THR A 40 -4.11 18.07 1.89
N PRO A 41 -5.37 18.26 2.36
CA PRO A 41 -6.15 17.45 3.33
C PRO A 41 -6.90 16.27 2.70
N ARG A 42 -6.66 16.01 1.41
CA ARG A 42 -7.22 14.89 0.69
C ARG A 42 -6.18 14.38 -0.29
N ARG A 43 -5.94 13.07 -0.30
CA ARG A 43 -5.12 12.42 -1.32
C ARG A 43 -5.84 12.52 -2.68
N LEU A 44 -5.23 13.21 -3.63
CA LEU A 44 -5.76 13.49 -4.97
C LEU A 44 -5.03 12.75 -6.09
N LYS A 45 -3.71 12.61 -5.96
CA LYS A 45 -2.83 12.05 -7.00
C LYS A 45 -1.79 11.12 -6.38
N PRO A 46 -1.39 10.04 -7.08
CA PRO A 46 -0.24 9.25 -6.67
C PRO A 46 1.07 10.02 -6.95
N ILE A 47 2.14 9.57 -6.31
CA ILE A 47 3.49 10.12 -6.49
C ILE A 47 4.05 9.65 -7.84
N ASN A 48 4.72 10.55 -8.57
CA ASN A 48 5.48 10.23 -9.77
C ASN A 48 6.83 10.94 -9.74
N VAL A 49 7.92 10.18 -9.64
CA VAL A 49 9.29 10.73 -9.76
C VAL A 49 9.76 10.50 -11.19
N TYR A 50 9.34 11.39 -12.09
CA TYR A 50 9.64 11.31 -13.51
C TYR A 50 10.75 12.31 -13.86
N TYR A 51 11.89 11.81 -14.32
CA TYR A 51 13.05 12.59 -14.76
C TYR A 51 13.66 12.04 -16.06
N HIS A 52 14.47 12.86 -16.73
CA HIS A 52 15.30 12.44 -17.86
C HIS A 52 16.78 12.32 -17.44
N ILE A 53 17.54 11.50 -18.18
CA ILE A 53 18.97 11.24 -17.89
C ILE A 53 19.83 12.51 -18.00
N TYR A 54 19.45 13.50 -18.82
CA TYR A 54 20.17 14.77 -18.90
C TYR A 54 20.23 15.51 -17.55
N ALA A 55 19.39 15.17 -16.56
CA ALA A 55 19.48 15.72 -15.21
C ALA A 55 20.88 15.50 -14.59
N GLY A 56 21.63 14.50 -15.05
CA GLY A 56 23.01 14.25 -14.65
C GLY A 56 24.05 15.23 -15.22
N GLU A 57 23.74 15.98 -16.28
CA GLU A 57 24.67 16.91 -16.92
C GLU A 57 25.00 18.14 -16.06
N ARG A 58 24.13 18.46 -15.09
CA ARG A 58 24.28 19.59 -14.18
C ARG A 58 24.29 19.10 -12.74
N LEU A 59 25.36 19.41 -12.00
CA LEU A 59 25.48 19.00 -10.59
C LEU A 59 24.28 19.43 -9.73
N ALA A 60 23.75 20.64 -9.96
CA ALA A 60 22.57 21.12 -9.24
C ALA A 60 21.30 20.27 -9.50
N SER A 61 21.12 19.77 -10.73
CA SER A 61 20.00 18.89 -11.09
C SER A 61 20.19 17.49 -10.54
N LEU A 62 21.40 16.94 -10.63
CA LEU A 62 21.73 15.65 -10.04
C LEU A 62 21.48 15.65 -8.52
N ASN A 63 21.94 16.68 -7.83
CA ASN A 63 21.71 16.82 -6.39
C ASN A 63 20.22 16.95 -6.05
N ALA A 64 19.45 17.71 -6.84
CA ALA A 64 18.01 17.82 -6.66
C ALA A 64 17.28 16.48 -6.89
N LEU A 65 17.71 15.69 -7.88
CA LEU A 65 17.19 14.35 -8.13
C LEU A 65 17.49 13.38 -6.99
N ILE A 66 18.75 13.31 -6.53
CA ILE A 66 19.16 12.45 -5.40
C ILE A 66 18.36 12.81 -4.15
N GLN A 67 18.24 14.11 -3.85
CA GLN A 67 17.43 14.59 -2.73
C GLN A 67 15.97 14.16 -2.87
N THR A 68 15.38 14.35 -4.05
CA THR A 68 13.96 14.00 -4.30
C THR A 68 13.71 12.51 -4.16
N LEU A 69 14.61 11.66 -4.69
CA LEU A 69 14.54 10.21 -4.53
C LEU A 69 14.64 9.80 -3.06
N GLY A 70 15.54 10.41 -2.30
CA GLY A 70 15.65 10.17 -0.85
C GLY A 70 14.39 10.56 -0.08
N GLU A 71 13.86 11.77 -0.34
CA GLU A 71 12.64 12.28 0.30
C GLU A 71 11.39 11.46 -0.05
N VAL A 72 11.30 10.90 -1.26
CA VAL A 72 10.20 10.01 -1.66
C VAL A 72 10.37 8.61 -1.05
N GLY A 73 11.59 8.06 -1.07
CA GLY A 73 11.88 6.73 -0.52
C GLY A 73 11.73 6.62 1.00
N SER A 74 11.71 7.75 1.72
CA SER A 74 11.43 7.79 3.17
C SER A 74 9.94 7.86 3.51
N GLN A 75 9.05 8.05 2.53
CA GLN A 75 7.61 8.13 2.76
C GLN A 75 6.97 6.74 2.85
N GLU A 76 5.78 6.67 3.46
CA GLU A 76 4.94 5.48 3.46
C GLU A 76 4.29 5.27 2.08
N ILE A 77 5.05 4.67 1.16
CA ILE A 77 4.64 4.46 -0.22
C ILE A 77 4.69 2.99 -0.61
N LEU A 78 3.89 2.64 -1.62
CA LEU A 78 3.96 1.38 -2.35
C LEU A 78 4.55 1.70 -3.74
N PRO A 79 5.86 1.52 -3.97
CA PRO A 79 6.44 1.73 -5.28
C PRO A 79 5.98 0.63 -6.23
N VAL A 80 5.48 1.01 -7.40
CA VAL A 80 4.99 0.07 -8.41
C VAL A 80 5.52 0.42 -9.79
N TRP A 81 5.57 -0.59 -10.66
CA TRP A 81 5.82 -0.38 -12.07
C TRP A 81 4.71 0.47 -12.71
N THR A 82 5.05 1.27 -13.71
CA THR A 82 4.08 2.06 -14.49
C THR A 82 2.98 1.17 -15.09
N SER A 83 3.32 -0.06 -15.52
CA SER A 83 2.33 -1.02 -16.04
C SER A 83 1.30 -1.42 -14.98
N THR A 84 1.72 -1.60 -13.72
CA THR A 84 0.83 -1.85 -12.59
C THR A 84 -0.05 -0.65 -12.30
N TYR A 85 0.50 0.56 -12.31
CA TYR A 85 -0.31 1.78 -12.18
C TYR A 85 -1.40 1.88 -13.27
N VAL A 86 -1.07 1.56 -14.52
CA VAL A 86 -2.05 1.56 -15.62
C VAL A 86 -3.19 0.58 -15.35
N ARG A 87 -2.89 -0.64 -14.89
CA ARG A 87 -3.93 -1.63 -14.54
C ARG A 87 -4.79 -1.20 -13.35
N MET A 88 -4.19 -0.59 -12.31
CA MET A 88 -4.93 0.01 -11.20
C MET A 88 -5.87 1.13 -11.68
N ALA A 89 -5.38 2.01 -12.54
CA ALA A 89 -6.15 3.12 -13.10
C ALA A 89 -7.27 2.63 -14.02
N GLN A 90 -7.08 1.55 -14.77
CA GLN A 90 -8.14 0.89 -15.52
C GLN A 90 -9.21 0.31 -14.58
N GLY A 91 -8.77 -0.35 -13.51
CA GLY A 91 -9.63 -0.88 -12.44
C GLY A 91 -10.57 0.17 -11.88
N PHE A 92 -10.09 1.39 -11.61
CA PHE A 92 -10.94 2.51 -11.14
C PHE A 92 -12.20 2.75 -11.98
N TYR A 93 -12.12 2.56 -13.29
CA TYR A 93 -13.25 2.79 -14.18
C TYR A 93 -14.13 1.57 -14.41
N SER A 94 -13.64 0.36 -14.11
CA SER A 94 -14.39 -0.88 -14.28
C SER A 94 -15.00 -1.36 -12.97
N THR A 95 -14.44 -1.00 -11.81
CA THR A 95 -14.91 -1.43 -10.50
C THR A 95 -16.39 -1.13 -10.31
N ARG A 96 -17.12 -2.14 -9.84
CA ARG A 96 -18.54 -2.05 -9.50
C ARG A 96 -18.77 -2.36 -8.03
N PHE A 97 -19.72 -1.64 -7.45
CA PHE A 97 -20.22 -1.88 -6.10
C PHE A 97 -21.61 -2.48 -6.22
N VAL A 98 -21.79 -3.70 -5.71
CA VAL A 98 -23.11 -4.32 -5.57
C VAL A 98 -23.50 -4.25 -4.10
N GLU A 99 -24.50 -3.42 -3.79
CA GLU A 99 -25.03 -3.32 -2.44
C GLU A 99 -25.72 -4.63 -2.05
N LEU A 100 -25.29 -5.21 -0.93
CA LEU A 100 -25.87 -6.44 -0.36
C LEU A 100 -26.81 -6.13 0.80
N ALA A 101 -26.50 -5.07 1.56
CA ALA A 101 -27.24 -4.57 2.71
C ALA A 101 -26.74 -3.15 3.06
N PRO A 102 -27.40 -2.42 3.98
CA PRO A 102 -26.88 -1.15 4.45
C PRO A 102 -25.43 -1.28 4.92
N ARG A 103 -24.55 -0.46 4.34
CA ARG A 103 -23.09 -0.46 4.60
C ARG A 103 -22.36 -1.75 4.23
N SER A 104 -22.91 -2.55 3.34
CA SER A 104 -22.32 -3.81 2.87
C SER A 104 -22.33 -3.88 1.36
N TRP A 105 -21.16 -4.04 0.77
CA TRP A 105 -20.98 -4.07 -0.67
C TRP A 105 -20.07 -5.22 -1.10
N ARG A 106 -20.45 -5.90 -2.16
CA ARG A 106 -19.56 -6.76 -2.94
C ARG A 106 -18.86 -5.92 -4.01
N ILE A 107 -17.55 -6.08 -4.14
CA ILE A 107 -16.71 -5.32 -5.07
C ILE A 107 -16.36 -6.20 -6.26
N GLU A 108 -16.80 -5.82 -7.45
CA GLU A 108 -16.63 -6.59 -8.68
C GLU A 108 -15.82 -5.80 -9.72
N ASP A 109 -15.30 -6.50 -10.73
CA ASP A 109 -14.65 -5.90 -11.92
C ASP A 109 -13.50 -4.91 -11.61
N ARG A 110 -12.83 -5.08 -10.47
CA ARG A 110 -11.84 -4.10 -9.98
C ARG A 110 -10.44 -4.20 -10.60
N GLY A 111 -10.15 -5.27 -11.35
CA GLY A 111 -8.80 -5.52 -11.89
C GLY A 111 -7.73 -5.48 -10.79
N ASP A 112 -6.71 -4.64 -10.98
CA ASP A 112 -5.62 -4.44 -10.02
C ASP A 112 -5.92 -3.36 -8.97
N LEU A 113 -7.13 -2.77 -8.95
CA LEU A 113 -7.52 -1.80 -7.92
C LEU A 113 -7.87 -2.52 -6.61
N GLN A 114 -6.89 -2.63 -5.72
CA GLN A 114 -7.01 -3.37 -4.46
C GLN A 114 -7.23 -2.50 -3.23
N THR A 115 -7.56 -1.22 -3.39
CA THR A 115 -7.87 -0.35 -2.25
C THR A 115 -9.14 0.44 -2.51
N ILE A 116 -10.10 0.29 -1.61
CA ILE A 116 -11.37 1.03 -1.62
C ILE A 116 -11.32 2.10 -0.53
N ARG A 117 -11.73 3.32 -0.90
CA ARG A 117 -11.76 4.47 -0.01
C ARG A 117 -13.22 4.80 0.33
N PHE A 118 -13.50 4.94 1.62
CA PHE A 118 -14.76 5.48 2.13
C PHE A 118 -14.50 6.84 2.77
N ASP A 119 -15.12 7.88 2.23
CA ASP A 119 -15.08 9.23 2.80
C ASP A 119 -16.02 9.35 4.00
N HIS A 120 -15.74 10.29 4.91
CA HIS A 120 -16.56 10.56 6.11
C HIS A 120 -16.79 9.32 6.99
N ALA A 121 -15.76 8.49 7.13
CA ALA A 121 -15.81 7.18 7.79
C ALA A 121 -15.02 7.15 9.11
N GLN A 122 -14.88 8.29 9.80
CA GLN A 122 -14.10 8.41 11.05
C GLN A 122 -14.59 7.45 12.15
N GLU A 123 -15.91 7.31 12.26
CA GLU A 123 -16.61 6.49 13.25
C GLU A 123 -16.95 5.09 12.72
N LEU A 124 -16.50 4.76 11.51
CA LEU A 124 -16.73 3.46 10.88
C LEU A 124 -15.43 2.66 10.78
N SER A 125 -15.55 1.35 10.80
CA SER A 125 -14.45 0.42 10.56
C SER A 125 -14.97 -0.80 9.81
N VAL A 126 -14.06 -1.60 9.25
CA VAL A 126 -14.42 -2.90 8.67
C VAL A 126 -14.96 -3.81 9.76
N ASP A 127 -16.14 -4.38 9.54
CA ASP A 127 -16.68 -5.49 10.31
C ASP A 127 -16.11 -6.80 9.73
N GLN A 128 -15.08 -7.33 10.38
CA GLN A 128 -14.38 -8.54 9.93
C GLN A 128 -15.24 -9.80 9.97
N GLY A 129 -16.27 -9.84 10.81
CA GLY A 129 -17.18 -10.99 10.89
C GLY A 129 -18.13 -11.05 9.71
N ARG A 130 -18.38 -9.92 9.05
CA ARG A 130 -19.29 -9.76 7.92
C ARG A 130 -18.60 -9.35 6.62
N SER A 131 -17.28 -9.34 6.60
CA SER A 131 -16.47 -9.01 5.42
C SER A 131 -15.68 -10.23 4.97
N SER A 132 -15.36 -10.31 3.68
CA SER A 132 -14.52 -11.35 3.08
C SER A 132 -13.54 -10.73 2.09
N GLY A 133 -12.36 -11.35 1.94
CA GLY A 133 -11.33 -10.86 1.02
C GLY A 133 -10.77 -9.48 1.37
N VAL A 134 -10.82 -9.09 2.65
CA VAL A 134 -10.19 -7.86 3.16
C VAL A 134 -8.85 -8.23 3.81
N LEU A 135 -7.76 -7.63 3.33
CA LEU A 135 -6.41 -7.79 3.90
C LEU A 135 -6.21 -6.90 5.13
N GLY A 136 -6.82 -5.73 5.13
CA GLY A 136 -6.68 -4.76 6.21
C GLY A 136 -7.26 -3.40 5.88
N TRP A 137 -7.11 -2.45 6.78
CA TRP A 137 -7.60 -1.09 6.59
C TRP A 137 -6.87 -0.08 7.47
N ARG A 138 -6.97 1.18 7.09
CA ARG A 138 -6.43 2.30 7.88
C ARG A 138 -7.27 3.54 7.71
N HIS A 139 -7.45 4.28 8.81
CA HIS A 139 -7.98 5.64 8.77
C HIS A 139 -6.88 6.63 8.42
N HIS A 140 -7.14 7.49 7.44
CA HIS A 140 -6.22 8.57 7.04
C HIS A 140 -7.01 9.78 6.59
N GLN A 141 -6.74 10.94 7.20
CA GLN A 141 -7.36 12.23 6.88
C GLN A 141 -8.89 12.16 6.76
N GLY A 142 -9.54 11.54 7.76
CA GLY A 142 -11.00 11.42 7.84
C GLY A 142 -11.64 10.36 6.92
N SER A 143 -10.83 9.64 6.14
CA SER A 143 -11.28 8.57 5.26
C SER A 143 -10.83 7.20 5.78
N LEU A 144 -11.58 6.15 5.45
CA LEU A 144 -11.21 4.76 5.69
C LEU A 144 -10.72 4.15 4.37
N TYR A 145 -9.48 3.66 4.35
CA TYR A 145 -8.92 2.92 3.23
C TYR A 145 -8.94 1.44 3.56
N VAL A 146 -9.60 0.63 2.76
CA VAL A 146 -9.74 -0.82 2.91
C VAL A 146 -8.97 -1.50 1.79
N VAL A 147 -8.01 -2.34 2.15
CA VAL A 147 -7.20 -3.12 1.20
C VAL A 147 -7.84 -4.49 1.01
N LEU A 148 -7.97 -4.90 -0.24
CA LEU A 148 -8.61 -6.14 -0.67
C LEU A 148 -7.56 -7.16 -1.10
N ASP A 149 -7.87 -8.44 -0.91
CA ASP A 149 -7.01 -9.53 -1.32
C ASP A 149 -7.14 -9.76 -2.84
N PRO A 150 -6.06 -9.66 -3.63
CA PRO A 150 -6.09 -9.92 -5.07
C PRO A 150 -6.63 -11.30 -5.48
N VAL A 151 -6.51 -12.31 -4.60
CA VAL A 151 -6.98 -13.67 -4.89
C VAL A 151 -8.50 -13.77 -4.87
N ASP A 152 -9.18 -12.97 -4.04
CA ASP A 152 -10.64 -12.91 -4.02
C ASP A 152 -11.14 -11.99 -5.14
N LYS A 153 -11.89 -12.53 -6.11
CA LYS A 153 -12.40 -11.74 -7.24
C LYS A 153 -13.67 -10.93 -6.92
N ALA A 154 -14.37 -11.25 -5.83
CA ALA A 154 -15.61 -10.59 -5.44
C ALA A 154 -15.69 -10.38 -3.91
N PRO A 155 -14.71 -9.68 -3.30
CA PRO A 155 -14.67 -9.49 -1.86
C PRO A 155 -15.88 -8.66 -1.39
N VAL A 156 -16.28 -8.91 -0.14
CA VAL A 156 -17.38 -8.20 0.52
C VAL A 156 -16.80 -7.30 1.60
N ILE A 157 -17.10 -6.01 1.51
CA ILE A 157 -16.78 -5.03 2.56
C ILE A 157 -18.07 -4.70 3.29
N THR A 158 -18.11 -4.99 4.58
CA THR A 158 -19.16 -4.53 5.49
C THR A 158 -18.57 -3.56 6.51
N LEU A 159 -19.17 -2.38 6.66
CA LEU A 159 -18.74 -1.38 7.65
C LEU A 159 -19.64 -1.40 8.87
N GLY A 160 -19.02 -1.40 10.05
CA GLY A 160 -19.68 -1.27 11.35
C GLY A 160 -19.15 -0.08 12.15
N PRO A 161 -19.71 0.18 13.34
CA PRO A 161 -19.16 1.17 14.26
C PRO A 161 -17.70 0.83 14.59
N ARG A 162 -16.85 1.86 14.64
CA ARG A 162 -15.46 1.70 15.04
C ARG A 162 -15.39 1.28 16.51
N ARG A 163 -14.76 0.14 16.77
CA ARG A 163 -14.50 -0.39 18.12
C ARG A 163 -13.02 -0.30 18.42
N GLN A 164 -12.68 -0.02 19.68
CA GLN A 164 -11.29 -0.05 20.17
C GLN A 164 -10.90 -1.42 20.71
N ASP A 165 -11.88 -2.26 21.05
CA ASP A 165 -11.62 -3.61 21.54
C ASP A 165 -11.07 -4.50 20.42
N ARG A 166 -9.99 -5.22 20.75
CA ARG A 166 -9.31 -6.20 19.88
C ARG A 166 -9.78 -7.63 20.14
N ALA A 167 -10.69 -7.85 21.07
CA ALA A 167 -11.27 -9.17 21.31
C ALA A 167 -11.89 -9.74 20.01
N GLY A 168 -11.46 -10.94 19.63
CA GLY A 168 -11.91 -11.60 18.40
C GLY A 168 -11.41 -10.96 17.09
N MET A 169 -10.51 -9.98 17.15
CA MET A 169 -9.88 -9.39 15.97
C MET A 169 -9.02 -10.43 15.24
N ARG A 170 -9.17 -10.50 13.91
CA ARG A 170 -8.22 -11.21 13.04
C ARG A 170 -7.09 -10.25 12.64
N PRO A 171 -5.89 -10.76 12.29
CA PRO A 171 -4.80 -9.95 11.75
C PRO A 171 -5.27 -9.08 10.57
N ALA A 172 -4.87 -7.81 10.57
CA ALA A 172 -5.25 -6.86 9.52
C ALA A 172 -4.05 -5.98 9.14
N LEU A 173 -3.79 -5.85 7.84
CA LEU A 173 -2.74 -4.99 7.32
C LEU A 173 -3.06 -3.51 7.59
N ILE A 174 -2.11 -2.78 8.20
CA ILE A 174 -2.20 -1.32 8.40
C ILE A 174 -1.48 -0.60 7.25
N GLN A 175 -0.29 -1.06 6.90
CA GLN A 175 0.58 -0.43 5.90
C GLN A 175 1.55 -1.46 5.32
N SER A 176 1.88 -1.32 4.03
CA SER A 176 2.92 -2.11 3.38
C SER A 176 3.59 -1.29 2.28
N SER A 177 4.91 -1.44 2.12
CA SER A 177 5.64 -0.97 0.93
C SER A 177 5.67 -1.99 -0.21
N TRP A 178 5.19 -3.22 0.04
CA TRP A 178 5.03 -4.28 -0.96
C TRP A 178 3.56 -4.64 -1.18
N LEU A 179 3.24 -5.19 -2.35
CA LEU A 179 1.92 -5.78 -2.58
C LEU A 179 1.78 -7.02 -1.72
N ILE A 180 0.61 -7.19 -1.10
CA ILE A 180 0.25 -8.34 -0.27
C ILE A 180 -0.90 -9.08 -0.95
N GLU A 181 -0.85 -10.41 -0.93
CA GLU A 181 -1.91 -11.27 -1.46
C GLU A 181 -2.00 -12.59 -0.68
N ASP A 182 -3.13 -13.30 -0.84
CA ASP A 182 -3.33 -14.65 -0.33
C ASP A 182 -3.16 -14.75 1.20
N LEU A 183 -3.86 -13.88 1.93
CA LEU A 183 -3.87 -13.90 3.39
C LEU A 183 -4.64 -15.14 3.89
N ARG A 184 -3.93 -16.02 4.60
CA ARG A 184 -4.46 -17.24 5.18
C ARG A 184 -4.32 -17.20 6.69
N LEU A 185 -5.45 -17.28 7.39
CA LEU A 185 -5.49 -17.38 8.84
C LEU A 185 -5.22 -18.83 9.27
N ARG A 186 -4.49 -19.00 10.37
CA ARG A 186 -4.18 -20.29 11.00
C ARG A 186 -4.52 -20.19 12.49
N ASP A 187 -4.64 -21.34 13.15
CA ASP A 187 -4.98 -21.37 14.59
C ASP A 187 -3.90 -20.69 15.45
N ASP A 188 -2.64 -20.77 15.02
CA ASP A 188 -1.48 -20.24 15.71
C ASP A 188 -0.87 -19.00 15.04
N GLY A 189 -1.55 -18.39 14.07
CA GLY A 189 -0.95 -17.29 13.31
C GLY A 189 -1.63 -16.97 11.99
N PHE A 190 -0.83 -16.50 11.03
CA PHE A 190 -1.29 -16.21 9.67
C PHE A 190 -0.14 -16.26 8.68
N SER A 191 -0.45 -16.46 7.41
CA SER A 191 0.52 -16.39 6.31
C SER A 191 -0.02 -15.56 5.15
N PHE A 192 0.86 -15.04 4.32
CA PHE A 192 0.52 -14.27 3.14
C PHE A 192 1.69 -14.28 2.15
N GLN A 193 1.43 -13.90 0.91
CA GLN A 193 2.45 -13.63 -0.09
C GLN A 193 2.68 -12.12 -0.17
N ALA A 194 3.94 -11.73 -0.33
CA ALA A 194 4.30 -10.33 -0.49
C ALA A 194 5.40 -10.13 -1.52
N GLY A 195 5.31 -9.04 -2.29
CA GLY A 195 6.43 -8.65 -3.15
C GLY A 195 6.38 -7.21 -3.64
N GLY A 196 7.54 -6.64 -3.91
CA GLY A 196 7.64 -5.26 -4.35
C GLY A 196 9.05 -4.77 -4.66
N LEU A 197 9.20 -3.45 -4.66
CA LEU A 197 10.44 -2.75 -4.97
C LEU A 197 11.04 -2.13 -3.71
N GLY A 198 12.35 -2.31 -3.50
CA GLY A 198 13.03 -1.81 -2.31
C GLY A 198 12.69 -2.61 -1.05
N PRO A 199 12.94 -2.07 0.16
CA PRO A 199 12.68 -2.78 1.41
C PRO A 199 11.19 -3.07 1.62
N GLY A 200 10.88 -4.24 2.16
CA GLY A 200 9.51 -4.71 2.46
C GLY A 200 9.08 -4.34 3.87
N ARG A 201 8.73 -3.08 4.08
CA ARG A 201 8.24 -2.53 5.36
C ARG A 201 6.76 -2.83 5.50
N MET A 202 6.36 -3.44 6.61
CA MET A 202 4.97 -3.80 6.86
C MET A 202 4.57 -3.49 8.31
N LEU A 203 3.33 -3.02 8.46
CA LEU A 203 2.65 -2.85 9.73
C LEU A 203 1.37 -3.67 9.72
N TRP A 204 1.20 -4.51 10.73
CA TRP A 204 0.02 -5.35 10.93
C TRP A 204 -0.60 -5.08 12.28
N GLN A 205 -1.93 -4.95 12.31
CA GLN A 205 -2.69 -5.00 13.55
C GLN A 205 -2.94 -6.46 13.90
N VAL A 206 -2.53 -6.88 15.09
CA VAL A 206 -2.75 -8.23 15.62
C VAL A 206 -3.52 -8.20 16.94
N ARG A 207 -4.13 -9.34 17.28
CA ARG A 207 -4.93 -9.52 18.50
C ARG A 207 -4.06 -9.50 19.75
N LEU A 208 -2.97 -10.26 19.75
CA LEU A 208 -2.10 -10.45 20.90
C LEU A 208 -0.89 -9.52 20.79
N GLY A 209 -0.57 -8.84 21.89
CA GLY A 209 0.76 -8.25 22.04
C GLY A 209 1.81 -9.33 22.25
N GLY A 210 3.09 -8.95 22.14
CA GLY A 210 4.21 -9.84 22.43
C GLY A 210 4.93 -10.33 21.18
N THR A 211 5.66 -11.42 21.35
CA THR A 211 6.68 -11.84 20.40
C THR A 211 6.14 -12.84 19.39
N TYR A 212 6.21 -12.49 18.11
CA TYR A 212 5.85 -13.33 16.98
C TYR A 212 7.10 -13.89 16.32
N ARG A 213 6.98 -15.13 15.82
CA ARG A 213 8.00 -15.72 14.95
C ARG A 213 7.62 -15.46 13.50
N LEU A 214 8.45 -14.69 12.80
CA LEU A 214 8.34 -14.46 11.37
C LEU A 214 9.20 -15.49 10.64
N SER A 215 8.61 -16.24 9.72
CA SER A 215 9.33 -17.14 8.82
C SER A 215 9.04 -16.78 7.38
N PHE A 216 10.06 -16.82 6.53
CA PHE A 216 9.91 -16.60 5.09
C PHE A 216 10.89 -17.46 4.29
N GLU A 217 10.47 -17.85 3.09
CA GLU A 217 11.32 -18.54 2.11
C GLU A 217 11.38 -17.73 0.82
N ARG A 218 12.61 -17.46 0.36
CA ARG A 218 12.87 -16.67 -0.84
C ARG A 218 14.06 -17.25 -1.59
N ASP A 219 13.87 -17.57 -2.87
CA ASP A 219 14.95 -18.01 -3.77
C ASP A 219 15.78 -19.18 -3.20
N GLY A 220 15.13 -20.11 -2.47
CA GLY A 220 15.77 -21.24 -1.80
C GLY A 220 16.47 -20.90 -0.46
N TYR A 221 16.35 -19.66 0.00
CA TYR A 221 16.77 -19.23 1.33
C TYR A 221 15.58 -19.15 2.27
N ALA A 222 15.58 -19.97 3.31
CA ALA A 222 14.62 -19.90 4.40
C ALA A 222 15.24 -19.18 5.59
N ALA A 223 14.52 -18.22 6.16
CA ALA A 223 14.91 -17.54 7.39
C ALA A 223 13.76 -17.49 8.39
N THR A 224 14.14 -17.38 9.65
CA THR A 224 13.24 -17.17 10.77
C THR A 224 13.79 -16.03 11.61
N GLU A 225 12.93 -15.07 11.89
CA GLU A 225 13.22 -13.90 12.70
C GLU A 225 12.15 -13.75 13.77
N THR A 226 12.46 -12.92 14.76
CA THR A 226 11.55 -12.62 15.86
C THR A 226 11.15 -11.16 15.77
N VAL A 227 9.84 -10.91 15.75
CA VAL A 227 9.28 -9.56 15.63
C VAL A 227 8.28 -9.35 16.77
N ALA A 228 8.22 -8.15 17.34
CA ALA A 228 7.37 -7.87 18.49
C ALA A 228 6.21 -6.96 18.10
N ALA A 229 5.01 -7.30 18.59
CA ALA A 229 3.87 -6.41 18.57
C ALA A 229 3.93 -5.51 19.82
N ASP A 230 3.69 -4.21 19.63
CA ASP A 230 3.65 -3.25 20.73
C ASP A 230 2.42 -3.46 21.65
N GLY A 231 2.26 -2.59 22.67
CA GLY A 231 1.13 -2.65 23.60
C GLY A 231 -0.24 -2.52 22.92
N GLU A 232 -0.29 -1.84 21.78
CA GLU A 232 -1.49 -1.66 20.94
C GLU A 232 -1.68 -2.82 19.95
N GLY A 233 -0.77 -3.79 19.92
CA GLY A 233 -0.79 -4.92 19.00
C GLY A 233 -0.40 -4.55 17.58
N VAL A 234 0.39 -3.50 17.40
CA VAL A 234 0.98 -3.18 16.10
C VAL A 234 2.29 -3.95 15.96
N LEU A 235 2.31 -4.87 15.01
CA LEU A 235 3.48 -5.61 14.61
C LEU A 235 4.17 -4.89 13.45
N SER A 236 5.44 -4.54 13.64
CA SER A 236 6.27 -3.84 12.64
C SER A 236 7.49 -4.66 12.28
N PHE A 237 7.75 -4.84 10.98
CA PHE A 237 8.97 -5.48 10.49
C PHE A 237 9.36 -4.98 9.10
N GLU A 238 10.61 -5.20 8.73
CA GLU A 238 11.16 -4.84 7.43
C GLU A 238 11.94 -6.04 6.86
N LEU A 239 11.62 -6.43 5.64
CA LEU A 239 12.45 -7.34 4.86
C LEU A 239 13.48 -6.54 4.04
N PRO A 240 14.76 -6.94 4.03
CA PRO A 240 15.79 -6.19 3.34
C PRO A 240 15.53 -6.16 1.83
N ALA A 241 15.81 -5.01 1.21
CA ALA A 241 15.80 -4.88 -0.24
C ALA A 241 16.83 -5.82 -0.88
N ARG A 242 16.42 -6.58 -1.89
CA ARG A 242 17.32 -7.18 -2.89
C ARG A 242 16.82 -6.81 -4.28
N GLU A 243 17.48 -7.28 -5.35
CA GLU A 243 17.01 -7.07 -6.73
C GLU A 243 15.48 -7.22 -6.85
N PRO A 244 14.81 -6.42 -7.71
CA PRO A 244 13.36 -6.34 -7.77
C PRO A 244 12.74 -7.74 -7.76
N GLU A 245 11.86 -7.99 -6.79
CA GLU A 245 11.29 -9.32 -6.60
C GLU A 245 10.47 -9.71 -7.82
N LYS A 246 10.98 -10.70 -8.56
CA LYS A 246 10.29 -11.25 -9.73
C LYS A 246 9.11 -12.13 -9.31
N ARG A 247 9.07 -12.59 -8.06
CA ARG A 247 8.03 -13.46 -7.49
C ARG A 247 7.76 -13.07 -6.04
N PRO A 248 6.50 -13.10 -5.59
CA PRO A 248 6.17 -12.91 -4.18
C PRO A 248 6.88 -13.93 -3.29
N VAL A 249 7.26 -13.48 -2.10
CA VAL A 249 7.79 -14.29 -1.00
C VAL A 249 6.63 -14.76 -0.14
N GLU A 250 6.62 -16.03 0.27
CA GLU A 250 5.67 -16.50 1.27
C GLU A 250 6.19 -16.17 2.68
N LEU A 251 5.34 -15.54 3.48
CA LEU A 251 5.61 -15.18 4.86
C LEU A 251 4.59 -15.84 5.77
N ALA A 252 5.05 -16.27 6.94
CA ALA A 252 4.19 -16.74 8.01
C ALA A 252 4.60 -16.10 9.34
N LEU A 253 3.59 -15.70 10.11
CA LEU A 253 3.72 -15.12 11.44
C LEU A 253 3.02 -16.05 12.42
N GLN A 254 3.80 -16.65 13.31
CA GLN A 254 3.30 -17.47 14.40
C GLN A 254 3.17 -16.61 15.66
N ALA A 255 1.98 -16.63 16.27
CA ALA A 255 1.65 -15.91 17.49
C ALA A 255 2.40 -16.49 18.71
N PRO A 256 2.61 -15.68 19.75
CA PRO A 256 3.17 -16.18 21.01
C PRO A 256 2.28 -17.29 21.57
N SER A 257 2.91 -18.38 22.03
CA SER A 257 2.21 -19.45 22.74
C SER A 257 1.54 -18.89 24.00
N HIS A 258 0.27 -19.20 24.21
CA HIS A 258 -0.38 -18.97 25.50
C HIS A 258 0.26 -19.92 26.53
N THR A 259 1.22 -19.43 27.31
CA THR A 259 1.53 -19.99 28.65
C THR A 259 0.61 -19.39 29.69
#